data_AF-A0A2E2UBB1-F1
#
_entry.id   AF-A0A2E2UBB1-F1
#
_cell.length_a   1.000
_cell.length_b   1.000
_cell.length_c   1.000
_cell.angle_alpha   90.00
_cell.angle_beta   90.00
_cell.angle_gamma   90.00
#
_symmetry.space_group_name_H-M   'P 1'
#
loop_
_entity.id
_entity.type
_entity.pdbx_description
1 polymer ?
#
loop_
_entity_poly.entity_id
_entity_poly.type
_entity_poly.pdbx_seq_one_letter_code
_entity_poly.pdbx_strand_id
1 'polypeptide(L)'
;MKISILILLGFLTTQVFAQRNPQIRVCLQNGGNFWSMDITSPRVDTIGFCRYDQSLLGSISMMNYFFYANETQAVRGFLSSETSISSCSTLGAMTVDAMDSTGMDWELCLFRDGSFIEKETLLRGLHSPINRRLREALTL
;
A
#
# COMPACT_ATOMS: atom_id res chain seq x y z
N MET A 1 -57.32 4.82 19.71
CA MET A 1 -55.84 4.82 19.67
C MET A 1 -55.39 4.03 18.44
N LYS A 2 -54.83 4.69 17.43
CA LYS A 2 -54.18 4.05 16.27
C LYS A 2 -52.72 4.51 16.28
N ILE A 3 -51.84 3.59 16.64
CA ILE A 3 -50.40 3.82 16.77
C ILE A 3 -49.80 3.81 15.36
N SER A 4 -49.05 4.88 15.08
CA SER A 4 -48.32 5.15 13.85
C SER A 4 -47.38 4.01 13.46
N ILE A 5 -47.53 3.52 12.24
CA ILE A 5 -46.54 2.69 11.54
C ILE A 5 -46.04 3.50 10.35
N LEU A 6 -44.78 3.29 9.98
CA LEU A 6 -44.03 3.85 8.84
C LEU A 6 -43.23 5.14 9.08
N ILE A 7 -42.17 5.03 9.88
CA ILE A 7 -40.91 5.75 9.61
C ILE A 7 -39.75 4.77 9.87
N LEU A 8 -39.41 3.92 8.91
CA LEU A 8 -38.16 3.14 8.95
C LEU A 8 -37.72 2.68 7.55
N LEU A 9 -37.57 3.61 6.61
CA LEU A 9 -37.10 3.29 5.25
C LEU A 9 -36.16 4.38 4.72
N GLY A 10 -35.04 4.62 5.40
CA GLY A 10 -34.15 5.74 5.06
C GLY A 10 -32.68 5.63 5.42
N PHE A 11 -32.12 4.43 5.65
CA PHE A 11 -30.72 4.31 6.12
C PHE A 11 -29.93 3.13 5.50
N LEU A 12 -30.02 2.92 4.17
CA LEU A 12 -29.24 1.87 3.49
C LEU A 12 -28.60 2.32 2.16
N THR A 13 -28.10 3.56 2.06
CA THR A 13 -27.54 4.05 0.78
C THR A 13 -26.20 4.78 0.91
N THR A 14 -25.15 4.19 1.51
CA THR A 14 -23.82 4.86 1.55
C THR A 14 -22.58 3.96 1.47
N GLN A 15 -22.58 2.81 0.78
CA GLN A 15 -21.37 1.95 0.74
C GLN A 15 -20.85 1.55 -0.66
N VAL A 16 -21.48 1.98 -1.77
CA VAL A 16 -21.17 1.43 -3.11
C VAL A 16 -19.89 1.99 -3.76
N PHE A 17 -19.39 3.15 -3.31
CA PHE A 17 -18.31 3.84 -4.04
C PHE A 17 -16.89 3.31 -3.76
N ALA A 18 -16.64 2.72 -2.58
CA ALA A 18 -15.31 2.17 -2.24
C ALA A 18 -14.98 0.85 -2.97
N GLN A 19 -15.98 0.11 -3.47
CA GLN A 19 -15.78 -1.17 -4.16
C GLN A 19 -15.24 -1.06 -5.60
N ARG A 20 -15.29 0.12 -6.22
CA ARG A 20 -15.00 0.26 -7.67
C ARG A 20 -13.51 0.44 -7.99
N ASN A 21 -12.73 1.08 -7.12
CA ASN A 21 -11.30 1.30 -7.40
C ASN A 21 -10.52 0.00 -7.18
N PRO A 22 -9.87 -0.58 -8.22
CA PRO A 22 -9.17 -1.85 -8.10
C PRO A 22 -7.96 -1.79 -7.14
N GLN A 23 -7.32 -0.62 -7.00
CA GLN A 23 -6.22 -0.42 -6.07
C GLN A 23 -6.70 -0.48 -4.62
N ILE A 24 -7.81 0.21 -4.30
CA ILE A 24 -8.42 0.15 -2.97
C ILE A 24 -8.85 -1.28 -2.66
N ARG A 25 -9.50 -1.93 -3.63
CA ARG A 25 -10.00 -3.29 -3.47
C ARG A 25 -8.89 -4.29 -3.19
N VAL A 26 -7.76 -4.25 -3.91
CA VAL A 26 -6.66 -5.21 -3.67
C VAL A 26 -6.05 -5.03 -2.28
N CYS A 27 -5.95 -3.80 -1.77
CA CYS A 27 -5.45 -3.59 -0.41
C CYS A 27 -6.38 -4.22 0.63
N LEU A 28 -7.68 -3.93 0.52
CA LEU A 28 -8.68 -4.41 1.48
C LEU A 28 -8.84 -5.94 1.45
N GLN A 29 -8.87 -6.55 0.26
CA GLN A 29 -9.04 -8.00 0.10
C GLN A 29 -7.87 -8.80 0.67
N ASN A 30 -6.68 -8.21 0.71
CA ASN A 30 -5.47 -8.84 1.23
C ASN A 30 -5.11 -8.36 2.65
N GLY A 31 -6.07 -7.77 3.37
CA GLY A 31 -5.92 -7.46 4.79
C GLY A 31 -5.14 -6.17 5.11
N GLY A 32 -4.89 -5.32 4.11
CA GLY A 32 -4.30 -4.00 4.26
C GLY A 32 -5.35 -2.87 4.15
N ASN A 33 -4.87 -1.62 4.26
CA ASN A 33 -5.67 -0.41 4.04
C ASN A 33 -5.11 0.38 2.87
N PHE A 34 -5.97 1.04 2.08
CA PHE A 34 -5.49 1.95 1.06
C PHE A 34 -5.00 3.26 1.68
N TRP A 35 -3.86 3.74 1.21
CA TRP A 35 -3.25 5.00 1.60
C TRP A 35 -2.74 5.73 0.36
N SER A 36 -2.79 7.05 0.33
CA SER A 36 -2.27 7.85 -0.78
C SER A 36 -1.21 8.82 -0.29
N MET A 37 -0.15 8.98 -1.10
CA MET A 37 0.93 9.93 -0.84
C MET A 37 1.23 10.74 -2.10
N ASP A 38 1.52 12.00 -1.90
CA ASP A 38 1.99 12.91 -2.93
C ASP A 38 3.52 12.85 -2.98
N ILE A 39 4.07 12.39 -4.10
CA ILE A 39 5.50 12.46 -4.38
C ILE A 39 5.83 13.90 -4.70
N THR A 40 6.78 14.48 -3.97
CA THR A 40 7.16 15.89 -4.14
C THR A 40 8.38 16.06 -5.07
N SER A 41 9.20 15.00 -5.19
CA SER A 41 10.41 14.95 -6.01
C SER A 41 10.71 13.50 -6.42
N PRO A 42 11.22 13.20 -7.64
CA PRO A 42 11.64 14.13 -8.70
C PRO A 42 10.51 14.59 -9.62
N ARG A 43 9.31 14.02 -9.50
CA ARG A 43 8.12 14.39 -10.28
C ARG A 43 6.91 14.37 -9.38
N VAL A 44 6.09 15.42 -9.47
CA VAL A 44 4.85 15.52 -8.72
C VAL A 44 3.86 14.48 -9.23
N ASP A 45 3.43 13.57 -8.36
CA ASP A 45 2.45 12.54 -8.64
C ASP A 45 1.76 12.11 -7.33
N THR A 46 0.56 11.55 -7.42
CA THR A 46 -0.16 10.99 -6.27
C THR A 46 -0.23 9.47 -6.42
N ILE A 47 0.44 8.74 -5.54
CA ILE A 47 0.58 7.28 -5.61
C ILE A 47 -0.22 6.61 -4.50
N GLY A 48 -0.90 5.52 -4.86
CA GLY A 48 -1.60 4.64 -3.93
C GLY A 48 -0.68 3.56 -3.35
N PHE A 49 -0.87 3.27 -2.07
CA PHE A 49 -0.16 2.26 -1.30
C PHE A 49 -1.16 1.36 -0.58
N CYS A 50 -0.79 0.09 -0.41
CA CYS A 50 -1.41 -0.78 0.57
C CYS A 50 -0.59 -0.74 1.86
N ARG A 51 -1.22 -0.26 2.93
CA ARG A 51 -0.63 -0.12 4.26
C ARG A 51 -1.00 -1.32 5.14
N TYR A 52 0.03 -1.91 5.73
CA TYR A 52 -0.01 -3.04 6.66
C TYR A 52 0.66 -2.61 7.97
N ASP A 53 -0.13 -2.01 8.87
CA ASP A 53 0.34 -1.33 10.08
C ASP A 53 1.37 -0.22 9.77
N GLN A 54 2.66 -0.53 9.88
CA GLN A 54 3.77 0.39 9.62
C GLN A 54 4.39 0.19 8.24
N SER A 55 4.08 -0.92 7.56
CA SER A 55 4.65 -1.25 6.26
C SER A 55 3.79 -0.74 5.12
N LEU A 56 4.41 -0.24 4.05
CA LEU A 56 3.70 0.20 2.86
C LEU A 56 4.35 -0.34 1.59
N LEU A 57 3.52 -0.86 0.70
CA LEU A 57 3.90 -1.32 -0.63
C LEU A 57 2.93 -0.71 -1.66
N GLY A 58 3.43 -0.27 -2.81
CA GLY A 58 2.61 0.36 -3.85
C GLY A 58 1.39 -0.50 -4.22
N SER A 59 0.22 0.11 -4.30
CA SER A 59 -1.04 -0.60 -4.59
C SER A 59 -1.01 -1.28 -5.97
N ILE A 60 -0.32 -0.68 -6.95
CA ILE A 60 -0.10 -1.26 -8.28
C ILE A 60 0.79 -2.51 -8.20
N SER A 61 1.81 -2.51 -7.35
CA SER A 61 2.62 -3.70 -7.09
C SER A 61 1.79 -4.84 -6.51
N MET A 62 0.86 -4.52 -5.62
CA MET A 62 -0.08 -5.48 -5.05
C MET A 62 -1.06 -6.00 -6.11
N MET A 63 -1.60 -5.13 -6.97
CA MET A 63 -2.43 -5.55 -8.10
C MET A 63 -1.67 -6.50 -9.03
N ASN A 64 -0.42 -6.17 -9.38
CA ASN A 64 0.43 -7.01 -10.22
C ASN A 64 0.69 -8.37 -9.60
N TYR A 65 0.93 -8.42 -8.30
CA TYR A 65 1.16 -9.66 -7.59
C TYR A 65 -0.08 -10.56 -7.58
N PHE A 66 -1.22 -10.06 -7.11
CA PHE A 66 -2.41 -10.90 -6.89
C PHE A 66 -3.27 -11.15 -8.13
N PHE A 67 -3.36 -10.20 -9.06
CA PHE A 67 -4.24 -10.34 -10.22
C PHE A 67 -3.52 -10.81 -11.47
N TYR A 68 -2.21 -10.57 -11.56
CA TYR A 68 -1.43 -10.88 -12.75
C TYR A 68 -0.27 -11.87 -12.49
N ALA A 69 -0.13 -12.38 -11.27
CA ALA A 69 0.96 -13.27 -10.86
C ALA A 69 2.34 -12.72 -11.28
N ASN A 70 2.50 -11.40 -11.20
CA ASN A 70 3.67 -10.69 -11.67
C ASN A 70 4.32 -9.88 -10.54
N GLU A 71 5.56 -10.23 -10.21
CA GLU A 71 6.34 -9.52 -9.21
C GLU A 71 7.02 -8.27 -9.80
N THR A 72 6.59 -7.10 -9.36
CA THR A 72 7.35 -5.86 -9.55
C THR A 72 8.69 -5.90 -8.81
N GLN A 73 9.62 -5.02 -9.16
CA GLN A 73 10.91 -4.92 -8.47
C GLN A 73 10.76 -4.58 -6.97
N ALA A 74 9.74 -3.79 -6.59
CA ALA A 74 9.43 -3.53 -5.18
C ALA A 74 9.03 -4.80 -4.41
N VAL A 75 8.17 -5.65 -5.01
CA VAL A 75 7.77 -6.94 -4.41
C VAL A 75 8.98 -7.86 -4.31
N ARG A 76 9.70 -8.03 -5.42
CA ARG A 76 10.90 -8.89 -5.46
C ARG A 76 11.96 -8.42 -4.49
N GLY A 77 12.18 -7.11 -4.40
CA GLY A 77 13.15 -6.50 -3.49
C GLY A 77 12.78 -6.69 -2.02
N PHE A 78 11.49 -6.65 -1.69
CA PHE A 78 11.01 -6.96 -0.34
C PHE A 78 11.10 -8.45 -0.01
N LEU A 79 10.72 -9.33 -0.95
CA LEU A 79 10.80 -10.78 -0.75
C LEU A 79 12.25 -11.30 -0.70
N SER A 80 13.20 -10.59 -1.31
CA SER A 80 14.62 -10.96 -1.27
C SER A 80 15.41 -10.32 -0.12
N SER A 81 14.82 -9.37 0.61
CA SER A 81 15.47 -8.72 1.76
C SER A 81 15.28 -9.53 3.05
N GLU A 82 15.83 -10.75 3.08
CA GLU A 82 15.80 -11.67 4.24
C GLU A 82 16.21 -10.97 5.55
N THR A 83 17.16 -10.05 5.45
CA THR A 83 17.65 -9.21 6.55
C THR A 83 17.61 -7.73 6.19
N SER A 84 17.95 -6.88 7.15
CA SER A 84 18.02 -5.44 6.92
C SER A 84 19.06 -5.08 5.87
N ILE A 85 18.71 -4.16 4.96
CA ILE A 85 19.63 -3.59 3.97
C ILE A 85 19.96 -2.13 4.32
N SER A 86 21.07 -1.61 3.81
CA SER A 86 21.58 -0.28 4.15
C SER A 86 20.85 0.87 3.46
N SER A 87 20.36 0.66 2.24
CA SER A 87 19.77 1.72 1.40
C SER A 87 18.93 1.16 0.26
N CYS A 88 18.04 1.97 -0.31
CA CYS A 88 17.28 1.63 -1.53
C CYS A 88 18.23 1.25 -2.70
N SER A 89 19.39 1.92 -2.78
CA SER A 89 20.37 1.71 -3.85
C SER A 89 21.00 0.32 -3.87
N THR A 90 21.03 -0.40 -2.73
CA THR A 90 21.48 -1.79 -2.65
C THR A 90 20.68 -2.71 -3.58
N LEU A 91 19.40 -2.39 -3.82
CA LEU A 91 18.51 -3.12 -4.71
C LEU A 91 18.26 -2.38 -6.04
N GLY A 92 19.07 -1.38 -6.36
CA GLY A 92 18.95 -0.61 -7.60
C GLY A 92 17.79 0.39 -7.63
N ALA A 93 17.18 0.70 -6.48
CA ALA A 93 16.17 1.74 -6.32
C ALA A 93 16.81 3.08 -5.91
N MET A 94 16.07 4.17 -6.09
CA MET A 94 16.42 5.50 -5.58
C MET A 94 15.46 5.94 -4.47
N THR A 95 15.97 6.70 -3.51
CA THR A 95 15.12 7.33 -2.49
C THR A 95 14.38 8.51 -3.11
N VAL A 96 13.09 8.64 -2.80
CA VAL A 96 12.26 9.78 -3.16
C VAL A 96 11.45 10.25 -1.96
N ASP A 97 11.20 11.56 -1.90
CA ASP A 97 10.41 12.18 -0.83
C ASP A 97 8.93 12.20 -1.20
N ALA A 98 8.09 11.90 -0.23
CA ALA A 98 6.64 11.93 -0.36
C ALA A 98 6.00 12.54 0.89
N MET A 99 4.76 12.99 0.74
CA MET A 99 3.96 13.55 1.81
C MET A 99 2.59 12.89 1.81
N ASP A 100 2.08 12.51 2.98
CA ASP A 100 0.73 11.98 3.06
C ASP A 100 -0.33 13.08 3.25
N SER A 101 -1.61 12.69 3.19
CA SER A 101 -2.74 13.61 3.38
C SER A 101 -2.79 14.32 4.74
N THR A 102 -2.00 13.88 5.72
CA THR A 102 -1.87 14.51 7.04
C THR A 102 -0.72 15.51 7.13
N GLY A 103 0.06 15.65 6.05
CA GLY A 103 1.26 16.49 6.00
C GLY A 103 2.49 15.83 6.62
N MET A 104 2.47 14.51 6.84
CA MET A 104 3.63 13.77 7.31
C MET A 104 4.55 13.46 6.15
N ASP A 105 5.84 13.71 6.32
CA ASP A 105 6.89 13.35 5.36
C ASP A 105 7.20 11.85 5.44
N TRP A 106 7.43 11.26 4.27
CA TRP A 106 7.78 9.86 4.06
C TRP A 106 8.93 9.76 3.08
N GLU A 107 9.77 8.75 3.25
CA GLU A 107 10.77 8.36 2.25
C GLU A 107 10.35 7.05 1.60
N LEU A 108 10.46 6.99 0.27
CA LEU A 108 10.11 5.82 -0.52
C LEU A 108 11.33 5.32 -1.30
N CYS A 109 11.38 4.03 -1.58
CA CYS A 109 12.27 3.46 -2.58
C CYS A 109 11.52 3.31 -3.91
N LEU A 110 11.94 4.09 -4.92
CA LEU A 110 11.46 4.02 -6.31
C LEU A 110 12.38 3.11 -7.14
N PHE A 111 11.81 2.03 -7.67
CA PHE A 111 12.50 1.11 -8.57
C PHE A 111 12.41 1.53 -10.04
N ARG A 112 13.26 0.93 -10.88
CA ARG A 112 13.34 1.27 -12.31
C ARG A 112 12.08 0.93 -13.11
N ASP A 113 11.27 0.00 -12.63
CA ASP A 113 9.97 -0.35 -13.22
C ASP A 113 8.83 0.57 -12.76
N GLY A 114 9.14 1.63 -12.00
CA GLY A 114 8.16 2.56 -11.46
C GLY A 114 7.41 2.04 -10.23
N SER A 115 7.80 0.88 -9.69
CA SER A 115 7.22 0.38 -8.44
C SER A 115 7.80 1.06 -7.20
N PHE A 116 6.97 1.21 -6.18
CA PHE A 116 7.31 1.89 -4.93
C PHE A 116 7.12 0.97 -3.73
N ILE A 117 7.97 1.14 -2.74
CA ILE A 117 7.82 0.62 -1.39
C ILE A 117 8.32 1.69 -0.41
N GLU A 118 7.74 1.76 0.77
CA GLU A 118 8.24 2.68 1.79
C GLU A 118 9.64 2.26 2.25
N LYS A 119 10.50 3.24 2.52
CA LYS A 119 11.93 3.00 2.74
C LYS A 119 12.17 2.11 3.94
N GLU A 120 11.59 2.41 5.10
CA GLU A 120 11.76 1.65 6.34
C GLU A 120 11.26 0.20 6.17
N THR A 121 10.14 0.01 5.47
CA THR A 121 9.58 -1.29 5.08
C THR A 121 10.62 -2.13 4.38
N LEU A 122 11.30 -1.55 3.37
CA LEU A 122 12.33 -2.27 2.63
C LEU A 122 13.61 -2.47 3.44
N LEU A 123 14.10 -1.41 4.11
CA LEU A 123 15.37 -1.42 4.84
C LEU A 123 15.37 -2.36 6.03
N ARG A 124 14.23 -2.57 6.69
CA ARG A 124 14.11 -3.49 7.83
C ARG A 124 14.09 -4.96 7.42
N GLY A 125 13.79 -5.26 6.15
CA GLY A 125 13.79 -6.61 5.61
C GLY A 125 12.54 -7.42 5.96
N LEU A 126 12.30 -8.47 5.18
CA LEU A 126 11.17 -9.39 5.22
C LEU A 126 10.86 -9.92 6.64
N HIS A 127 11.89 -10.18 7.43
CA HIS A 127 11.75 -10.79 8.75
C HIS A 127 11.53 -9.81 9.90
N SER A 128 11.57 -8.51 9.66
CA SER A 128 11.31 -7.51 10.69
C SER A 128 9.90 -7.61 11.27
N PRO A 129 9.71 -7.40 12.58
CA PRO A 129 8.38 -7.36 13.20
C PRO A 129 7.42 -6.35 12.56
N ILE A 130 7.92 -5.22 12.07
CA ILE A 130 7.09 -4.19 11.43
C ILE A 130 6.44 -4.73 10.14
N ASN A 131 7.14 -5.64 9.46
CA ASN A 131 6.79 -6.20 8.16
C ASN A 131 5.95 -7.47 8.27
N ARG A 132 5.61 -7.93 9.48
CA ARG A 132 4.90 -9.20 9.70
C ARG A 132 3.63 -9.32 8.86
N ARG A 133 2.78 -8.28 8.88
CA ARG A 133 1.49 -8.31 8.15
C ARG A 133 1.66 -8.23 6.64
N LEU A 134 2.62 -7.44 6.15
CA LEU A 134 2.93 -7.37 4.72
C LEU A 134 3.48 -8.71 4.22
N ARG A 135 4.36 -9.35 5.00
CA ARG A 135 4.88 -10.69 4.71
C ARG A 135 3.74 -11.71 4.66
N GLU A 136 2.89 -11.76 5.69
CA GLU A 136 1.73 -12.65 5.72
C GLU A 136 0.84 -12.48 4.49
N ALA A 137 0.60 -11.23 4.06
CA ALA A 137 -0.18 -10.97 2.85
C ALA A 137 0.49 -11.54 1.59
N LEU A 138 1.81 -11.46 1.45
CA LEU A 138 2.55 -11.88 0.24
C LEU A 138 2.95 -13.37 0.21
N THR A 139 2.85 -14.11 1.32
CA THR A 139 3.34 -15.50 1.39
C THR A 139 2.25 -16.53 1.68
N LEU A 140 1.00 -16.11 1.89
CA LEU A 140 -0.17 -16.97 2.11
C LEU A 140 -1.02 -17.05 0.84
#